data_AF-A0A2E8L4E5-F1
#
_entry.id   AF-A0A2E8L4E5-F1
#
_cell.length_a   1.000
_cell.length_b   1.000
_cell.length_c   1.000
_cell.angle_alpha   90.00
_cell.angle_beta   90.00
_cell.angle_gamma   90.00
#
_symmetry.space_group_name_H-M   'P 1'
#
loop_
_entity.id
_entity.type
_entity.pdbx_description
1 polymer ?
#
loop_
_entity_poly.entity_id
_entity_poly.type
_entity_poly.pdbx_seq_one_letter_code
_entity_poly.pdbx_strand_id
1 'polypeptide(L)'
;SVRKMLAKSPRFRAGESGLIVSVISSPEPLICLRTRLGEAISCASHAVDSQQGLRSFSADIARNFHQQTFGIGIDLSQAERTILMGSNVILSAQRSSNLQNSREVLLKR
;
A
#
# COMPACT_ATOMS: atom_id res chain seq x y z
N SER A 1 -8.52 10.17 17.63
CA SER A 1 -9.66 9.40 17.11
C SER A 1 -9.38 9.00 15.69
N VAL A 2 -9.50 7.70 15.42
CA VAL A 2 -9.31 7.05 14.12
C VAL A 2 -10.16 7.69 13.03
N ARG A 3 -11.44 7.96 13.30
CA ARG A 3 -12.36 8.58 12.32
C ARG A 3 -11.84 9.92 11.80
N LYS A 4 -11.25 10.75 12.68
CA LYS A 4 -10.63 12.03 12.28
C LYS A 4 -9.37 11.83 11.42
N MET A 5 -8.61 10.76 11.62
CA MET A 5 -7.45 10.43 10.79
C MET A 5 -7.89 9.96 9.40
N LEU A 6 -8.88 9.07 9.34
CA LEU A 6 -9.44 8.58 8.07
C LEU A 6 -10.09 9.71 7.25
N ALA A 7 -10.83 10.62 7.90
CA ALA A 7 -11.44 11.77 7.22
C ALA A 7 -10.44 12.77 6.63
N LYS A 8 -9.19 12.79 7.15
CA LYS A 8 -8.09 13.62 6.61
C LYS A 8 -7.32 12.91 5.50
N SER A 9 -7.58 11.63 5.26
CA SER A 9 -6.92 10.86 4.21
C SER A 9 -7.42 11.30 2.84
N PRO A 10 -6.53 11.57 1.87
CA PRO A 10 -6.94 11.88 0.50
C PRO A 10 -7.62 10.68 -0.20
N ARG A 11 -7.51 9.46 0.39
CA ARG A 11 -8.17 8.25 -0.13
C ARG A 11 -9.67 8.21 0.17
N PHE A 12 -10.15 9.02 1.11
CA PHE A 12 -11.56 9.05 1.49
C PHE A 12 -12.19 10.39 1.16
N ARG A 13 -13.35 10.33 0.51
CA ARG A 13 -14.26 11.47 0.33
C ARG A 13 -15.67 11.00 0.65
N ALA A 14 -16.38 11.76 1.47
CA ALA A 14 -17.78 11.48 1.75
C ALA A 14 -18.62 11.68 0.48
N GLY A 15 -19.60 10.80 0.27
CA GLY A 15 -20.55 10.89 -0.84
C GLY A 15 -21.75 9.99 -0.55
N GLU A 16 -22.91 10.34 -1.10
CA GLU A 16 -24.19 9.66 -0.81
C GLU A 16 -24.21 8.20 -1.28
N SER A 17 -23.49 7.89 -2.37
CA SER A 17 -23.33 6.54 -2.91
C SER A 17 -22.01 5.87 -2.48
N GLY A 18 -21.36 6.39 -1.44
CA GLY A 18 -20.09 5.87 -0.94
C GLY A 18 -20.22 4.54 -0.20
N LEU A 19 -19.08 3.87 -0.04
CA LEU A 19 -18.93 2.72 0.86
C LEU A 19 -18.94 3.17 2.32
N ILE A 20 -19.31 2.26 3.22
CA ILE A 20 -19.41 2.54 4.65
C ILE A 20 -18.09 2.17 5.32
N VAL A 21 -17.50 3.10 6.08
CA VAL A 21 -16.34 2.79 6.93
C VAL A 21 -16.83 2.69 8.38
N SER A 22 -16.85 1.46 8.90
CA SER A 22 -17.22 1.19 10.29
C SER A 22 -15.96 1.11 11.16
N VAL A 23 -15.96 1.80 12.30
CA VAL A 23 -14.86 1.75 13.28
C VAL A 23 -15.44 1.26 14.61
N ILE A 24 -15.02 0.07 15.04
CA ILE A 24 -15.37 -0.50 16.34
C ILE A 24 -14.20 -0.25 17.28
N SER A 25 -14.47 0.30 18.46
CA SER A 25 -13.46 0.57 19.48
C SER A 25 -13.70 -0.38 20.65
N SER A 26 -12.79 -1.35 20.86
CA SER A 26 -12.65 -2.25 22.04
C SER A 26 -12.97 -3.75 21.80
N PRO A 27 -12.18 -4.67 22.38
CA PRO A 27 -10.84 -4.49 22.96
C PRO A 27 -9.74 -4.42 21.87
N GLU A 28 -10.00 -5.02 20.72
CA GLU A 28 -9.19 -4.90 19.51
C GLU A 28 -9.94 -4.02 18.52
N PRO A 29 -9.52 -2.76 18.31
CA PRO A 29 -10.21 -1.90 17.38
C PRO A 29 -10.15 -2.48 15.97
N LEU A 30 -11.33 -2.56 15.38
CA LEU A 30 -11.55 -3.12 14.06
C LEU A 30 -12.10 -2.02 13.16
N ILE A 31 -11.42 -1.79 12.05
CA ILE A 31 -11.88 -0.90 10.99
C ILE A 31 -12.27 -1.77 9.81
N CYS A 32 -13.48 -1.59 9.29
CA CYS A 32 -13.94 -2.29 8.09
C CYS A 32 -14.47 -1.32 7.04
N LEU A 33 -14.09 -1.57 5.79
CA LEU A 33 -14.76 -1.06 4.61
C LEU A 33 -15.91 -2.00 4.24
N ARG A 34 -17.12 -1.48 4.15
CA ARG A 34 -18.34 -2.25 3.93
C ARG A 34 -19.13 -1.73 2.73
N THR A 35 -19.85 -2.63 2.08
CA THR A 35 -20.92 -2.27 1.14
C THR A 35 -22.05 -1.56 1.89
N ARG A 36 -22.96 -0.93 1.14
CA ARG A 36 -24.16 -0.30 1.73
C ARG A 36 -25.13 -1.31 2.35
N LEU A 37 -25.04 -2.57 1.94
CA LEU A 37 -25.79 -3.68 2.51
C LEU A 37 -25.15 -4.22 3.80
N GLY A 38 -23.98 -3.70 4.18
CA GLY A 38 -23.29 -4.04 5.43
C GLY A 38 -22.24 -5.15 5.30
N GLU A 39 -22.04 -5.71 4.10
CA GLU A 39 -21.05 -6.75 3.83
C GLU A 39 -19.63 -6.18 3.93
N ALA A 40 -18.74 -6.86 4.65
CA ALA A 40 -17.35 -6.44 4.80
C ALA A 40 -16.54 -6.79 3.56
N ILE A 41 -15.93 -5.77 2.95
CA ILE A 41 -15.01 -5.91 1.81
C ILE A 41 -13.59 -6.12 2.32
N SER A 42 -13.17 -5.34 3.31
CA SER A 42 -11.85 -5.43 3.92
C SER A 42 -11.92 -4.93 5.35
N CYS A 43 -11.24 -5.63 6.26
CA CYS A 43 -11.14 -5.26 7.66
C CYS A 43 -9.69 -5.32 8.12
N ALA A 44 -9.32 -4.39 9.00
CA ALA A 44 -8.04 -4.37 9.68
C ALA A 44 -8.26 -4.28 11.19
N SER A 45 -7.63 -5.18 11.94
CA SER A 45 -7.49 -5.07 13.39
C SER A 45 -6.10 -4.57 13.75
N HIS A 46 -5.99 -3.89 14.87
CA HIS A 46 -4.70 -3.48 15.41
C HIS A 46 -4.72 -3.67 16.91
N ALA A 47 -3.77 -4.46 17.43
CA ALA A 47 -3.62 -4.66 18.86
C ALA A 47 -3.37 -3.31 19.55
N VAL A 48 -4.03 -3.09 20.69
CA VAL A 48 -3.80 -1.89 21.50
C VAL A 48 -2.50 -2.07 22.26
N ASP A 49 -1.55 -1.17 22.01
CA ASP A 49 -0.37 -1.04 22.87
C ASP A 49 -0.67 -0.03 23.98
N SER A 50 -0.69 -0.50 25.22
CA SER A 50 -0.98 0.30 26.42
C SER A 50 0.02 1.43 26.67
N GLN A 51 1.23 1.35 26.11
CA GLN A 51 2.25 2.40 26.25
C GLN A 51 2.12 3.48 25.18
N GLN A 52 1.28 3.27 24.17
CA GLN A 52 1.17 4.15 23.03
C GLN A 52 0.12 5.25 23.25
N GLY A 53 0.48 6.49 22.95
CA GLY A 53 -0.45 7.62 23.01
C GLY A 53 -1.65 7.46 22.05
N LEU A 54 -2.82 7.97 22.45
CA LEU A 54 -4.07 7.88 21.66
C LEU A 54 -3.96 8.41 20.23
N ARG A 55 -3.13 9.44 20.00
CA ARG A 55 -2.93 10.05 18.68
C ARG A 55 -2.06 9.18 17.78
N SER A 56 -0.94 8.67 18.28
CA SER A 56 -0.08 7.75 17.53
C SER A 56 -0.83 6.46 17.23
N PHE A 57 -1.52 5.90 18.23
CA PHE A 57 -2.39 4.75 18.05
C PHE A 57 -3.42 4.95 16.92
N SER A 58 -4.14 6.08 16.95
CA SER A 58 -5.12 6.42 15.91
C SER A 58 -4.51 6.54 14.50
N ALA A 59 -3.25 6.97 14.42
CA ALA A 59 -2.54 7.13 13.15
C ALA A 59 -2.03 5.78 12.62
N ASP A 60 -1.50 4.93 13.50
CA ASP A 60 -0.96 3.62 13.14
C ASP A 60 -2.05 2.66 12.66
N ILE A 61 -3.18 2.58 13.36
CA ILE A 61 -4.31 1.77 12.90
C ILE A 61 -4.88 2.26 11.56
N ALA A 62 -4.95 3.58 11.35
CA ALA A 62 -5.39 4.14 10.07
C ALA A 62 -4.40 3.83 8.93
N ARG A 63 -3.09 3.89 9.20
CA ARG A 63 -2.04 3.52 8.25
C ARG A 63 -2.11 2.04 7.90
N ASN A 64 -2.22 1.17 8.89
CA ASN A 64 -2.35 -0.27 8.71
C ASN A 64 -3.58 -0.61 7.87
N PHE A 65 -4.75 -0.05 8.23
CA PHE A 65 -5.99 -0.22 7.45
C PHE A 65 -5.83 0.20 5.99
N HIS A 66 -5.16 1.33 5.72
CA HIS A 66 -4.89 1.75 4.34
C HIS A 66 -3.97 0.80 3.57
N GLN A 67 -2.96 0.24 4.22
CA GLN A 67 -2.05 -0.73 3.61
C GLN A 67 -2.76 -2.04 3.31
N GLN A 68 -3.60 -2.53 4.22
CA GLN A 68 -4.35 -3.77 3.99
C GLN A 68 -5.47 -3.61 2.96
N THR A 69 -6.19 -2.49 2.99
CA THR A 69 -7.37 -2.27 2.12
C THR A 69 -7.00 -1.83 0.71
N PHE A 70 -5.98 -1.00 0.57
CA PHE A 70 -5.61 -0.37 -0.70
C PHE A 70 -4.13 -0.56 -1.04
N GLY A 71 -3.44 -1.43 -0.31
CA GLY A 71 -2.09 -1.83 -0.68
C GLY A 71 -2.12 -2.54 -2.02
N ILE A 72 -0.98 -2.50 -2.70
CA ILE A 72 -0.72 -3.38 -3.82
C ILE A 72 -0.76 -4.81 -3.28
N GLY A 73 -1.73 -5.62 -3.73
CA GLY A 73 -1.87 -7.03 -3.33
C GLY A 73 -0.77 -7.95 -3.89
N ILE A 74 0.39 -7.38 -4.22
CA ILE A 74 1.58 -8.04 -4.72
C ILE A 74 2.69 -7.79 -3.71
N ASP A 75 3.29 -8.86 -3.21
CA ASP A 75 4.50 -8.72 -2.39
C ASP A 75 5.69 -8.62 -3.33
N LEU A 76 6.15 -7.39 -3.54
CA LEU A 76 7.34 -7.13 -4.34
C LEU A 76 8.57 -7.36 -3.47
N SER A 77 9.49 -8.20 -3.95
CA SER A 77 10.84 -8.29 -3.42
C SER A 77 11.54 -6.93 -3.47
N GLN A 78 12.59 -6.75 -2.65
CA GLN A 78 13.38 -5.52 -2.65
C GLN A 78 13.91 -5.18 -4.06
N ALA A 79 14.26 -6.19 -4.86
CA ALA A 79 14.70 -6.04 -6.23
C ALA A 79 13.59 -5.48 -7.14
N GLU A 80 12.38 -6.05 -7.08
CA GLU A 80 11.25 -5.60 -7.90
C GLU A 80 10.77 -4.19 -7.54
N ARG A 81 10.80 -3.83 -6.26
CA ARG A 81 10.54 -2.44 -5.81
C ARG A 81 11.56 -1.47 -6.40
N THR A 82 12.83 -1.86 -6.42
CA THR A 82 13.91 -1.03 -6.97
C THR A 82 13.77 -0.82 -8.48
N ILE A 83 13.29 -1.85 -9.21
CA ILE A 83 12.98 -1.77 -10.64
C ILE A 83 11.82 -0.79 -10.90
N LEU A 84 10.73 -0.88 -10.14
CA LEU A 84 9.57 0.01 -10.30
C LEU A 84 9.85 1.46 -9.92
N MET A 85 10.76 1.69 -8.97
CA MET A 85 11.17 3.05 -8.56
C MET A 85 12.08 3.74 -9.58
N GLY A 86 12.25 3.17 -10.78
CA GLY A 86 12.97 3.83 -11.86
C GLY A 86 14.47 3.92 -11.62
N SER A 87 15.05 2.99 -10.84
CA SER A 87 16.50 2.82 -10.86
C SER A 87 16.87 2.28 -12.23
N ASN A 88 17.23 3.20 -13.14
CA ASN A 88 17.87 2.91 -14.41
C ASN A 88 19.24 2.25 -14.19
N VAL A 89 19.29 1.08 -13.57
CA VAL A 89 20.46 0.23 -13.65
C VAL A 89 20.25 -0.59 -14.90
N ILE A 90 20.78 -0.10 -16.03
CA ILE A 90 21.11 -0.98 -17.15
C ILE A 90 22.12 -1.97 -16.59
N LEU A 91 21.63 -3.12 -16.11
CA LEU A 91 22.47 -4.26 -15.79
C LEU A 91 22.93 -4.83 -17.13
N SER A 92 23.93 -4.19 -17.73
CA SER A 92 24.82 -4.82 -18.71
C SER A 92 25.72 -5.82 -17.96
N ALA A 93 25.11 -6.76 -17.25
CA ALA A 93 25.79 -7.88 -16.63
C ALA A 93 25.78 -9.02 -17.64
N GLN A 94 26.77 -8.95 -18.54
CA GLN A 94 27.51 -10.08 -19.10
C GLN A 94 26.78 -11.43 -19.01
N ARG A 95 25.83 -11.67 -19.92
CA ARG A 95 25.60 -13.01 -20.44
C ARG A 95 26.26 -13.09 -21.82
N SER A 96 26.99 -14.18 -22.02
CA SER A 96 27.78 -14.57 -23.18
C SER A 96 29.14 -13.88 -23.36
N SER A 97 30.17 -14.49 -22.77
CA SER A 97 31.38 -14.78 -23.55
C SER A 97 30.95 -15.48 -24.84
N ASN A 98 30.83 -14.72 -25.94
CA ASN A 98 30.72 -15.11 -27.37
C ASN A 98 29.74 -14.25 -28.18
N LEU A 99 29.91 -12.93 -28.18
CA LEU A 99 29.30 -12.08 -29.21
C LEU A 99 30.23 -10.91 -29.54
N GLN A 100 31.40 -11.24 -30.07
CA GLN A 100 32.36 -10.28 -30.63
C GLN A 100 31.91 -9.66 -31.96
N ASN A 101 30.70 -9.91 -32.45
CA ASN A 101 30.31 -9.55 -33.83
C ASN A 101 29.05 -8.69 -34.00
N SER A 102 28.44 -8.16 -32.95
CA SER A 102 27.19 -7.37 -33.10
C SER A 102 27.34 -5.87 -32.86
N ARG A 103 28.57 -5.33 -32.94
CA ARG A 103 28.86 -3.90 -32.65
C ARG A 103 28.99 -2.99 -33.89
N GLU A 104 28.53 -3.41 -35.06
CA GLU A 104 28.60 -2.58 -36.28
C GLU A 104 27.26 -2.07 -36.83
N VAL A 105 26.10 -2.37 -36.22
CA VAL A 105 24.80 -2.01 -36.85
C VAL A 105 24.12 -0.78 -36.23
N LEU A 106 24.66 -0.20 -35.16
CA LEU A 106 24.13 1.02 -34.55
C LEU A 106 25.12 2.17 -34.71
N LEU A 107 25.22 2.68 -35.94
CA LEU A 107 25.51 4.09 -36.32
C LEU A 107 25.77 4.19 -37.84
N LYS A 108 24.71 4.04 -38.65
CA LYS A 108 24.62 4.58 -40.01
C LYS A 108 23.16 4.91 -40.33
N ARG A 109 22.69 6.09 -39.94
CA ARG A 109 22.44 7.27 -40.78
C ARG A 109 21.59 8.28 -40.01
#